data_AF-A0A3N5AFB2-F1
#
_entry.id   AF-A0A3N5AFB2-F1
#
_cell.length_a   1.000
_cell.length_b   1.000
_cell.length_c   1.000
_cell.angle_alpha   90.00
_cell.angle_beta   90.00
_cell.angle_gamma   90.00
#
_symmetry.space_group_name_H-M   'P 1'
#
loop_
_entity.id
_entity.type
_entity.pdbx_description
1 polymer ?
#
loop_
_entity_poly.entity_id
_entity_poly.type
_entity_poly.pdbx_seq_one_letter_code
_entity_poly.pdbx_strand_id
1 'polypeptide(L)'
;MGKEAGNLDAAFLRKVRPVLRELGFASEREALKEQALLLLLSKISRYEAECAFFQKKYGMSFEEFLKHLKGQGKEDFEKEDDLLDWRFAAETLAELKQRVQEIERA
;
A
#
# COMPACT_ATOMS: atom_id res chain seq x y z
N MET A 1 -25.32 0.75 20.50
CA MET A 1 -24.21 0.14 19.74
C MET A 1 -24.69 0.00 18.31
N GLY A 2 -24.07 0.76 17.40
CA GLY A 2 -24.61 1.11 16.08
C GLY A 2 -24.80 -0.09 15.16
N LYS A 3 -25.87 -0.05 14.37
CA LYS A 3 -26.11 -0.95 13.24
C LYS A 3 -25.05 -0.68 12.16
N GLU A 4 -24.00 -1.48 12.12
CA GLU A 4 -23.24 -1.72 10.89
C GLU A 4 -23.70 -3.06 10.30
N ALA A 5 -24.89 -3.06 9.72
CA ALA A 5 -25.39 -4.12 8.86
C ALA A 5 -26.25 -3.43 7.79
N GLY A 6 -25.94 -3.40 6.51
CA GLY A 6 -24.84 -3.94 5.72
C GLY A 6 -25.18 -3.62 4.27
N ASN A 7 -24.21 -3.21 3.44
CA ASN A 7 -24.43 -2.91 2.02
C ASN A 7 -24.51 -4.18 1.14
N LEU A 8 -24.86 -5.32 1.74
CA LEU A 8 -24.88 -6.64 1.14
C LEU A 8 -26.21 -7.31 1.48
N ASP A 9 -27.27 -6.90 0.79
CA ASP A 9 -28.60 -7.47 1.01
C ASP A 9 -28.68 -8.94 0.52
N ALA A 10 -29.71 -9.65 0.98
CA ALA A 10 -29.90 -11.06 0.66
C ALA A 10 -30.08 -11.33 -0.84
N ALA A 11 -30.65 -10.40 -1.60
CA ALA A 11 -30.85 -10.56 -3.04
C ALA A 11 -29.53 -10.42 -3.80
N PHE A 12 -28.65 -9.51 -3.38
CA PHE A 12 -27.29 -9.40 -3.88
C PHE A 12 -26.48 -10.67 -3.59
N LEU A 13 -26.44 -11.11 -2.33
CA LEU A 13 -25.66 -12.27 -1.91
C LEU A 13 -26.08 -13.56 -2.64
N ARG A 14 -27.39 -13.74 -2.91
CA ARG A 14 -27.88 -14.89 -3.68
C ARG A 14 -27.31 -14.94 -5.10
N LYS A 15 -27.03 -13.79 -5.72
CA LYS A 15 -26.44 -13.71 -7.07
C LYS A 15 -24.92 -13.87 -7.06
N VAL A 16 -24.25 -13.35 -6.03
CA VAL A 16 -22.78 -13.29 -5.98
C VAL A 16 -22.15 -14.55 -5.40
N ARG A 17 -22.80 -15.23 -4.44
CA ARG A 17 -22.29 -16.47 -3.83
C ARG A 17 -21.92 -17.56 -4.83
N PRO A 18 -22.75 -17.89 -5.84
CA PRO A 18 -22.40 -18.93 -6.80
C PRO A 18 -21.13 -18.56 -7.58
N VAL A 19 -21.05 -17.32 -8.05
CA VAL A 19 -19.89 -16.80 -8.78
C VAL A 19 -18.62 -16.86 -7.93
N LEU A 20 -18.68 -16.43 -6.67
CA LEU A 20 -17.51 -16.50 -5.78
C LEU A 20 -17.04 -17.94 -5.54
N ARG A 21 -17.97 -18.90 -5.42
CA ARG A 21 -17.62 -20.32 -5.28
C ARG A 21 -17.01 -20.89 -6.55
N GLU A 22 -17.53 -20.54 -7.72
CA GLU A 22 -16.97 -20.91 -9.02
C GLU A 22 -15.54 -20.37 -9.20
N LEU A 23 -15.28 -19.17 -8.66
CA LEU A 23 -13.96 -18.55 -8.64
C LEU A 23 -13.03 -19.08 -7.53
N GLY A 24 -13.50 -20.03 -6.71
CA GLY A 24 -12.69 -20.72 -5.69
C GLY A 24 -12.68 -20.07 -4.30
N PHE A 25 -13.48 -19.03 -4.05
CA PHE A 25 -13.60 -18.44 -2.71
C PHE A 25 -14.53 -19.27 -1.82
N ALA A 26 -14.09 -19.52 -0.58
CA ALA A 26 -14.85 -20.22 0.46
C ALA A 26 -15.95 -19.34 1.07
N SER A 27 -15.79 -18.02 1.09
CA SER A 27 -16.80 -17.09 1.61
C SER A 27 -16.69 -15.68 1.01
N GLU A 28 -17.74 -14.87 1.17
CA GLU A 28 -17.71 -13.44 0.82
C GLU A 28 -16.70 -12.68 1.68
N ARG A 29 -16.53 -13.09 2.94
CA ARG A 29 -15.53 -12.51 3.82
C ARG A 29 -14.12 -12.72 3.27
N GLU A 30 -13.82 -13.93 2.80
CA GLU A 30 -12.54 -14.25 2.16
C GLU A 30 -12.38 -13.46 0.85
N ALA A 31 -13.40 -13.44 -0.01
CA ALA A 31 -13.34 -12.67 -1.26
C ALA A 31 -13.07 -11.17 -1.03
N LEU A 32 -13.71 -10.57 -0.02
CA LEU A 32 -13.47 -9.18 0.35
C LEU A 32 -12.08 -8.96 0.96
N LYS A 33 -11.59 -9.90 1.78
CA LYS A 33 -10.24 -9.87 2.34
C LYS A 33 -9.20 -9.91 1.22
N GLU A 34 -9.30 -10.88 0.32
CA GLU A 34 -8.40 -11.03 -0.83
C GLU A 34 -8.43 -9.82 -1.76
N GLN A 35 -9.62 -9.28 -2.04
CA GLN A 35 -9.74 -8.06 -2.85
C GLN A 35 -9.06 -6.86 -2.19
N ALA A 36 -9.22 -6.69 -0.87
CA ALA A 36 -8.56 -5.61 -0.14
C ALA A 36 -7.02 -5.78 -0.16
N LEU A 37 -6.53 -7.00 0.07
CA LEU A 37 -5.11 -7.33 0.02
C LEU A 37 -4.53 -7.05 -1.37
N LEU A 38 -5.20 -7.48 -2.45
CA LEU A 38 -4.78 -7.23 -3.82
C LEU A 38 -4.59 -5.74 -4.11
N LEU A 39 -5.54 -4.90 -3.67
CA LEU A 39 -5.44 -3.45 -3.84
C LEU A 39 -4.28 -2.83 -3.05
N LEU A 40 -4.02 -3.30 -1.83
CA LEU A 40 -2.90 -2.83 -1.03
C LEU A 40 -1.56 -3.27 -1.61
N LEU A 41 -1.45 -4.54 -2.03
CA LEU A 41 -0.24 -5.10 -2.65
C LEU A 41 0.11 -4.39 -3.97
N SER A 42 -0.89 -4.05 -4.78
CA SER A 42 -0.71 -3.24 -5.99
C SER A 42 -0.10 -1.86 -5.67
N LYS A 43 -0.60 -1.20 -4.62
CA LYS A 43 -0.04 0.10 -4.17
C LYS A 43 1.37 -0.06 -3.59
N ILE A 44 1.62 -1.11 -2.81
CA ILE A 44 2.94 -1.45 -2.29
C ILE A 44 3.95 -1.59 -3.43
N SER A 45 3.62 -2.38 -4.45
CA SER A 45 4.50 -2.59 -5.61
C SER A 45 4.85 -1.27 -6.31
N ARG A 46 3.89 -0.34 -6.44
CA ARG A 46 4.15 0.99 -6.98
C ARG A 46 5.14 1.78 -6.12
N TYR A 47 4.91 1.88 -4.81
CA TYR A 47 5.79 2.66 -3.93
C TYR A 47 7.17 2.01 -3.71
N GLU A 48 7.27 0.68 -3.81
CA GLU A 48 8.56 -0.01 -3.87
C GLU A 48 9.35 0.38 -5.12
N ALA A 49 8.68 0.48 -6.28
CA ALA A 49 9.30 0.95 -7.50
C ALA A 49 9.73 2.43 -7.42
N GLU A 50 8.92 3.30 -6.81
CA GLU A 50 9.27 4.71 -6.57
C GLU A 50 10.50 4.83 -5.65
N CYS A 51 10.53 4.09 -4.53
CA CYS A 51 11.70 4.03 -3.65
C CYS A 51 12.95 3.50 -4.38
N ALA A 52 12.81 2.43 -5.18
CA ALA A 52 13.90 1.86 -5.94
C ALA A 52 14.44 2.81 -7.02
N PHE A 53 13.57 3.62 -7.62
CA PHE A 53 13.96 4.67 -8.56
C PHE A 53 14.93 5.67 -7.91
N PHE A 54 14.60 6.20 -6.73
CA PHE A 54 15.46 7.16 -6.05
C PHE A 54 16.75 6.51 -5.52
N GLN A 55 16.68 5.28 -4.99
CA GLN A 55 17.88 4.51 -4.63
C GLN A 55 18.83 4.37 -5.83
N LYS A 56 18.29 4.11 -7.02
CA LYS A 56 19.08 4.03 -8.24
C LYS A 56 19.59 5.40 -8.70
N LYS A 57 18.78 6.46 -8.60
CA LYS A 57 19.16 7.84 -8.98
C LYS A 57 20.36 8.33 -8.15
N TYR A 58 20.35 8.05 -6.85
CA TYR A 58 21.37 8.54 -5.92
C TYR A 58 22.46 7.53 -5.58
N GLY A 59 22.29 6.25 -5.91
CA GLY A 59 23.26 5.19 -5.66
C GLY A 59 23.47 4.91 -4.16
N MET A 60 22.49 5.23 -3.32
CA MET A 60 22.55 5.11 -1.87
C MET A 60 21.18 4.81 -1.27
N SER A 61 21.13 4.41 -0.01
CA SER A 61 19.88 4.20 0.74
C SER A 61 19.18 5.52 1.06
N PHE A 62 17.90 5.45 1.43
CA PHE A 62 17.14 6.64 1.84
C PHE A 62 17.77 7.32 3.08
N GLU A 63 18.21 6.51 4.03
CA GLU A 63 18.87 6.97 5.27
C GLU A 63 20.23 7.60 4.99
N GLU A 64 20.97 7.07 4.02
CA GLU A 64 22.23 7.65 3.55
C GLU A 64 21.98 8.99 2.85
N PHE A 65 20.95 9.07 2.00
CA PHE A 65 20.55 10.30 1.32
C PHE A 65 20.15 11.42 2.30
N LEU A 66 19.38 11.07 3.34
CA LEU A 66 19.03 12.00 4.43
C LEU A 66 20.26 12.57 5.16
N LYS A 67 21.29 11.74 5.38
CA LYS A 67 22.54 12.18 6.01
C LYS A 67 23.36 13.06 5.06
N HIS A 68 23.41 12.68 3.78
CA HIS A 68 24.11 13.42 2.74
C HIS A 68 23.59 14.85 2.61
N LEU A 69 22.26 15.02 2.55
CA LEU A 69 21.62 16.34 2.46
C LEU A 69 21.93 17.26 3.65
N LYS A 70 21.92 16.72 4.88
CA LYS A 70 22.26 17.49 6.09
C LYS A 70 23.71 17.98 6.11
N GLY A 71 24.61 17.33 5.38
CA GLY A 71 26.01 17.69 5.27
C GLY A 71 26.31 18.70 4.16
N GLN A 72 25.36 19.00 3.26
CA GLN A 72 25.58 19.94 2.16
C GLN A 72 25.32 21.37 2.64
N GLY A 73 26.36 22.22 2.59
CA GLY A 73 26.25 23.64 2.94
C GLY A 73 25.63 24.53 1.85
N LYS A 74 25.12 23.94 0.76
CA LYS A 74 24.53 24.65 -0.37
C LYS A 74 23.21 23.99 -0.76
N GLU A 75 22.19 24.83 -0.92
CA GLU A 75 20.84 24.44 -1.35
C GLU A 75 20.87 23.81 -2.75
N ASP A 76 20.18 22.67 -2.87
CA ASP A 76 20.02 21.91 -4.11
C ASP A 76 18.54 21.52 -4.23
N PHE A 77 17.76 22.40 -4.86
CA PHE A 77 16.30 22.27 -4.97
C PHE A 77 15.85 20.94 -5.58
N GLU A 78 16.61 20.39 -6.53
CA GLU A 78 16.26 19.08 -7.14
C GLU A 78 16.34 17.97 -6.09
N LYS A 79 17.38 17.97 -5.25
CA LYS A 79 17.50 16.96 -4.20
C LYS A 79 16.48 17.14 -3.08
N GLU A 80 16.06 18.38 -2.81
CA GLU A 80 15.01 18.66 -1.83
C GLU A 80 13.64 18.19 -2.34
N ASP A 81 13.30 18.45 -3.60
CA ASP A 81 12.08 17.93 -4.22
C ASP A 81 12.07 16.40 -4.24
N ASP A 82 13.17 15.78 -4.67
CA ASP A 82 13.33 14.33 -4.65
C ASP A 82 13.24 13.74 -3.23
N LEU A 83 13.75 14.46 -2.23
CA LEU A 83 13.62 14.05 -0.83
C LEU A 83 12.15 13.99 -0.41
N LEU A 84 11.36 14.99 -0.78
CA LEU A 84 9.94 15.04 -0.44
C LEU A 84 9.20 13.86 -1.07
N ASP A 85 9.43 13.61 -2.36
CA ASP A 85 8.79 12.51 -3.08
C ASP A 85 9.22 11.14 -2.54
N TRP A 86 10.52 10.95 -2.31
CA TRP A 86 11.03 9.68 -1.79
C TRP A 86 10.52 9.43 -0.36
N ARG A 87 10.50 10.46 0.48
CA ARG A 87 9.97 10.35 1.85
C ARG A 87 8.50 9.98 1.84
N PHE A 88 7.70 10.63 1.00
CA PHE A 88 6.29 10.31 0.86
C PHE A 88 6.07 8.85 0.43
N ALA A 89 6.84 8.37 -0.55
CA ALA A 89 6.78 6.98 -1.00
C ALA A 89 7.16 6.00 0.12
N ALA A 90 8.24 6.27 0.86
CA ALA A 90 8.72 5.42 1.94
C ALA A 90 7.74 5.35 3.13
N GLU A 91 7.20 6.49 3.56
CA GLU A 91 6.21 6.57 4.65
C GLU A 91 4.91 5.86 4.24
N THR A 92 4.41 6.12 3.02
CA THR A 92 3.20 5.45 2.52
C THR A 92 3.39 3.94 2.39
N LEU A 93 4.55 3.50 1.93
CA LEU A 93 4.89 2.08 1.83
C LEU A 93 4.86 1.39 3.19
N ALA A 94 5.40 2.04 4.23
CA ALA A 94 5.38 1.51 5.60
C ALA A 94 3.94 1.36 6.13
N GLU A 95 3.10 2.38 5.95
CA GLU A 95 1.70 2.32 6.35
C GLU A 95 0.91 1.21 5.63
N LEU A 96 1.11 1.07 4.32
CA LEU A 96 0.42 0.04 3.54
C LEU A 96 0.83 -1.36 3.98
N LYS A 97 2.12 -1.58 4.24
CA LYS A 97 2.63 -2.86 4.78
C LYS A 97 2.02 -3.19 6.13
N GLN A 98 1.84 -2.20 7.00
CA GLN A 98 1.15 -2.38 8.27
C GLN A 98 -0.32 -2.79 8.08
N ARG A 99 -1.05 -2.10 7.19
CA ARG A 99 -2.46 -2.42 6.90
C ARG A 99 -2.64 -3.83 6.34
N VAL A 100 -1.71 -4.30 5.50
CA VAL A 100 -1.69 -5.69 5.01
C VAL A 100 -1.61 -6.66 6.20
N GLN A 101 -0.67 -6.44 7.13
CA GLN A 101 -0.53 -7.30 8.31
C GLN A 101 -1.77 -7.30 9.20
N GLU A 102 -2.45 -6.16 9.35
CA GLU A 102 -3.69 -6.05 10.11
C GLU A 102 -4.82 -6.87 9.47
N ILE A 103 -4.97 -6.80 8.14
CA ILE A 103 -5.99 -7.56 7.41
C ILE A 103 -5.67 -9.07 7.40
N GLU A 104 -4.41 -9.46 7.23
CA GLU A 104 -4.00 -10.86 7.25
C GLU A 104 -4.33 -11.52 8.59
N ARG A 105 -4.20 -10.79 9.71
CA ARG A 105 -4.48 -11.25 11.08
C ARG A 105 -5.96 -11.21 11.47
N ALA A 106 -6.81 -10.55 10.69
CA ALA A 106 -8.26 -10.48 10.91
C ALA A 106 -8.97 -11.75 10.42
#